data_AF-A0A368BZW9-F1
#
_entry.id   AF-A0A368BZW9-F1
#
_cell.length_a   1.000
_cell.length_b   1.000
_cell.length_c   1.000
_cell.angle_alpha   90.00
_cell.angle_beta   90.00
_cell.angle_gamma   90.00
#
_symmetry.space_group_name_H-M   'P 1'
#
loop_
_entity.id
_entity.type
_entity.pdbx_description
1 polymer ?
#
loop_
_entity_poly.entity_id
_entity_poly.type
_entity_poly.pdbx_seq_one_letter_code
_entity_poly.pdbx_strand_id
1 'polypeptide(L)'
;MTRMLKRESFRRWDFSKAFITSLMIHAILIFGLGFTLFQIQERFDPQRVVNIKFANANFDSLGNLSSLNNTQETINDEERSVANNFSNQSFQAMSIRRLEANSLQNDSESRYLNSWQRKVETIGFYETNRISFEQDSMTRIKAIINAEGELVDAQILQSSGSDEIDNLAMNILKEASPFLPFDDQMLSMYEFIEIVRDWNFYK
;
A
#
# COMPACT_ATOMS: atom_id res chain seq x y z
N MET A 1 69.02 27.64 51.18
CA MET A 1 67.61 28.03 50.98
C MET A 1 66.95 26.94 50.14
N THR A 2 66.31 25.95 50.78
CA THR A 2 65.82 24.73 50.12
C THR A 2 64.36 24.94 49.70
N ARG A 3 64.06 24.90 48.41
CA ARG A 3 62.72 25.10 47.86
C ARG A 3 62.01 23.74 47.75
N MET A 4 60.96 23.54 48.55
CA MET A 4 60.09 22.36 48.46
C MET A 4 59.26 22.40 47.16
N LEU A 5 59.33 21.35 46.34
CA LEU A 5 58.42 21.13 45.22
C LEU A 5 57.17 20.40 45.72
N LYS A 6 56.02 21.06 45.60
CA LYS A 6 54.70 20.50 45.94
C LYS A 6 54.32 19.46 44.89
N ARG A 7 54.11 18.21 45.31
CA ARG A 7 53.65 17.12 44.45
C ARG A 7 52.13 17.16 44.36
N GLU A 8 51.61 17.43 43.18
CA GLU A 8 50.17 17.37 42.86
C GLU A 8 49.70 15.90 42.94
N SER A 9 48.69 15.62 43.77
CA SER A 9 48.07 14.30 43.86
C SER A 9 47.08 14.13 42.71
N PHE A 10 47.45 13.34 41.70
CA PHE A 10 46.48 12.88 40.70
C PHE A 10 45.33 12.16 41.41
N ARG A 11 44.14 12.77 41.33
CA ARG A 11 42.91 12.28 41.96
C ARG A 11 42.52 10.96 41.29
N ARG A 12 42.88 9.84 41.91
CA ARG A 12 42.52 8.50 41.44
C ARG A 12 41.01 8.45 41.21
N TRP A 13 40.63 8.08 40.00
CA TRP A 13 39.22 8.00 39.63
C TRP A 13 38.64 6.73 40.24
N ASP A 14 37.63 6.87 41.08
CA ASP A 14 36.94 5.73 41.67
C ASP A 14 36.08 5.02 40.60
N PHE A 15 36.00 3.70 40.66
CA PHE A 15 35.27 2.86 39.69
C PHE A 15 33.84 3.36 39.41
N SER A 16 33.14 3.85 40.43
CA SER A 16 31.79 4.42 40.29
C SER A 16 31.73 5.65 39.38
N LYS A 17 32.78 6.47 39.36
CA LYS A 17 32.88 7.65 38.48
C LYS A 17 33.09 7.23 37.03
N ALA A 18 33.96 6.23 36.82
CA ALA A 18 34.21 5.66 35.49
C ALA A 18 32.97 4.99 34.90
N PHE A 19 32.20 4.27 35.73
CA PHE A 19 30.96 3.63 35.32
C PHE A 19 29.92 4.65 34.85
N ILE A 20 29.70 5.71 35.62
CA ILE A 20 28.72 6.76 35.28
C ILE A 20 29.12 7.51 34.01
N THR A 21 30.40 7.81 33.83
CA THR A 21 30.85 8.50 32.60
C THR A 21 30.73 7.63 31.36
N SER A 22 30.97 6.32 31.49
CA SER A 22 30.78 5.39 30.37
C SER A 22 29.30 5.30 29.97
N LEU A 23 28.41 5.26 30.96
CA LEU A 23 26.96 5.24 30.73
C LEU A 23 26.48 6.52 30.05
N MET A 24 26.99 7.69 30.45
CA MET A 24 26.67 8.97 29.82
C MET A 24 27.15 9.05 28.37
N ILE A 25 28.36 8.55 28.06
CA ILE A 25 28.86 8.51 26.69
C ILE A 25 28.00 7.60 25.81
N HIS A 26 27.62 6.42 26.31
CA HIS A 26 26.72 5.51 25.59
C HIS A 26 25.35 6.15 25.36
N ALA A 27 24.79 6.84 26.35
CA ALA A 27 23.51 7.53 26.21
C ALA A 27 23.57 8.60 25.11
N ILE A 28 24.66 9.38 25.04
CA ILE A 28 24.87 10.39 23.99
C ILE A 28 25.02 9.73 22.61
N LEU A 29 25.73 8.61 22.50
CA LEU A 29 25.89 7.90 21.23
C LEU A 29 24.56 7.29 20.74
N ILE A 30 23.80 6.65 21.62
CA ILE A 30 22.49 6.07 21.28
C ILE A 30 21.51 7.18 20.87
N PHE A 31 21.46 8.28 21.62
CA PHE A 31 20.55 9.39 21.33
C PHE A 31 20.97 10.18 20.09
N GLY A 32 22.27 10.43 19.91
CA GLY A 32 22.82 11.13 18.75
C GLY A 32 22.67 10.35 17.44
N LEU A 33 23.06 9.07 17.43
CA LEU A 33 22.86 8.20 16.27
C LEU A 33 21.37 7.94 16.01
N GLY A 34 20.58 7.73 17.07
CA GLY A 34 19.14 7.57 16.98
C GLY A 34 18.47 8.78 16.32
N PHE A 35 18.81 10.00 16.73
CA PHE A 35 18.21 11.22 16.19
C PHE A 35 18.55 11.46 14.71
N THR A 36 19.73 11.05 14.23
CA THR A 36 20.09 11.14 12.80
C THR A 36 19.33 10.17 11.91
N LEU A 37 18.87 9.03 12.45
CA LEU A 37 18.06 8.05 11.72
C LEU A 37 16.57 8.42 11.69
N PHE A 38 16.07 9.15 12.69
CA PHE A 38 14.67 9.59 12.74
C PHE A 38 14.33 10.75 11.78
N GLN A 39 15.33 11.37 11.13
CA GLN A 39 15.08 12.46 10.17
C GLN A 39 14.81 11.99 8.72
N ILE A 40 15.01 10.71 8.39
CA ILE A 40 14.63 10.15 7.07
C ILE A 40 13.25 9.48 7.12
N GLN A 41 12.35 9.98 7.96
CA GLN A 41 10.94 9.75 7.74
C GLN A 41 10.52 10.74 6.67
N GLU A 42 10.68 10.35 5.39
CA GLU A 42 10.06 11.08 4.29
C GLU A 42 8.62 11.37 4.71
N ARG A 43 8.24 12.65 4.65
CA ARG A 43 6.86 13.03 4.89
C ARG A 43 6.06 12.44 3.74
N PHE A 44 5.60 11.21 3.91
CA PHE A 44 4.61 10.60 3.04
C PHE A 44 3.46 11.59 2.96
N ASP A 45 3.21 12.10 1.77
CA ASP A 45 1.96 12.79 1.48
C ASP A 45 0.98 11.71 1.01
N PRO A 46 0.18 11.10 1.92
CA PRO A 46 -0.74 10.04 1.56
C PRO A 46 -1.86 10.52 0.63
N GLN A 47 -1.92 11.82 0.33
CA GLN A 47 -3.05 12.42 -0.36
C GLN A 47 -2.99 12.23 -1.88
N ARG A 48 -1.83 11.99 -2.51
CA ARG A 48 -1.77 11.85 -4.00
C ARG A 48 -2.04 10.44 -4.54
N VAL A 49 -2.38 9.50 -3.67
CA VAL A 49 -2.29 8.07 -3.99
C VAL A 49 -3.65 7.52 -4.41
N VAL A 50 -3.59 6.58 -5.36
CA VAL A 50 -4.68 5.71 -5.79
C VAL A 50 -5.40 5.10 -4.59
N ASN A 51 -6.47 5.73 -4.11
CA ASN A 51 -7.27 5.14 -3.03
C ASN A 51 -8.14 4.01 -3.61
N ILE A 52 -7.65 2.79 -3.48
CA ILE A 52 -8.38 1.59 -3.82
C ILE A 52 -9.18 1.18 -2.59
N LYS A 53 -10.51 1.11 -2.69
CA LYS A 53 -11.32 0.56 -1.60
C LYS A 53 -10.81 -0.85 -1.25
N PHE A 54 -10.38 -1.02 0.00
CA PHE A 54 -9.92 -2.30 0.53
C PHE A 54 -10.96 -3.38 0.33
N ALA A 55 -10.48 -4.59 0.02
CA ALA A 55 -11.28 -5.78 0.26
C ALA A 55 -11.67 -5.82 1.74
N ASN A 56 -12.97 -5.89 2.05
CA ASN A 56 -13.48 -6.00 3.41
C ASN A 56 -13.31 -4.78 4.34
N ALA A 57 -13.26 -3.53 3.83
CA ALA A 57 -13.34 -2.34 4.70
C ALA A 57 -14.58 -2.35 5.62
N ASN A 58 -15.65 -3.04 5.21
CA ASN A 58 -16.85 -3.25 6.01
C ASN A 58 -16.68 -4.31 7.12
N PHE A 59 -15.70 -5.22 7.04
CA PHE A 59 -15.46 -6.29 8.02
C PHE A 59 -14.51 -5.85 9.15
N ASP A 60 -13.45 -5.10 8.82
CA ASP A 60 -12.50 -4.59 9.81
C ASP A 60 -13.13 -3.54 10.75
N SER A 61 -14.15 -2.81 10.27
CA SER A 61 -15.01 -1.95 11.11
C SER A 61 -16.00 -2.78 11.98
N LEU A 62 -16.37 -3.98 11.52
CA LEU A 62 -17.40 -4.83 12.16
C LEU A 62 -16.88 -5.64 13.34
N GLY A 63 -15.57 -5.90 13.39
CA GLY A 63 -14.92 -6.59 14.51
C GLY A 63 -15.08 -5.88 15.86
N ASN A 64 -15.38 -4.57 15.86
CA ASN A 64 -15.59 -3.76 17.07
C ASN A 64 -17.01 -3.19 17.20
N LEU A 65 -17.95 -3.54 16.31
CA LEU A 65 -19.31 -2.98 16.26
C LEU A 65 -20.42 -4.04 16.21
N SER A 66 -20.12 -5.30 16.52
CA SER A 66 -21.10 -6.39 16.62
C SER A 66 -22.12 -6.26 17.77
N SER A 67 -22.30 -5.07 18.34
CA SER A 67 -23.24 -4.80 19.43
C SER A 67 -24.41 -3.87 19.08
N LEU A 68 -24.35 -3.02 18.04
CA LEU A 68 -25.43 -2.04 17.84
C LEU A 68 -25.82 -1.82 16.37
N ASN A 69 -27.00 -2.37 16.07
CA ASN A 69 -28.02 -1.90 15.13
C ASN A 69 -27.80 -2.08 13.61
N ASN A 70 -28.53 -3.08 13.13
CA ASN A 70 -29.10 -3.24 11.80
C ASN A 70 -29.49 -1.89 11.16
N THR A 71 -28.78 -1.49 10.10
CA THR A 71 -29.26 -0.49 9.15
C THR A 71 -29.05 -1.04 7.75
N GLN A 72 -30.17 -1.41 7.15
CA GLN A 72 -30.31 -1.95 5.81
C GLN A 72 -30.33 -0.77 4.85
N GLU A 73 -29.19 -0.38 4.27
CA GLU A 73 -29.16 0.52 3.11
C GLU A 73 -29.31 -0.29 1.83
N THR A 74 -30.51 -0.22 1.25
CA THR A 74 -30.82 -0.66 -0.11
C THR A 74 -30.15 0.28 -1.11
N ILE A 75 -29.14 -0.21 -1.84
CA ILE A 75 -28.58 0.49 -3.01
C ILE A 75 -29.23 -0.12 -4.25
N ASN A 76 -29.88 0.73 -5.05
CA ASN A 76 -30.67 0.36 -6.22
C ASN A 76 -29.79 -0.24 -7.34
N ASP A 77 -30.14 -1.45 -7.79
CA ASP A 77 -29.43 -2.26 -8.78
C ASP A 77 -29.80 -1.97 -10.26
N GLU A 78 -30.34 -0.80 -10.58
CA GLU A 78 -30.94 -0.57 -11.93
C GLU A 78 -30.05 0.15 -12.96
N GLU A 79 -28.81 0.57 -12.64
CA GLU A 79 -27.99 1.36 -13.57
C GLU A 79 -26.64 0.72 -13.97
N ARG A 80 -26.52 -0.61 -13.95
CA ARG A 80 -25.24 -1.31 -14.23
C ARG A 80 -25.22 -2.25 -15.43
N SER A 81 -26.27 -2.27 -16.25
CA SER A 81 -26.44 -3.22 -17.35
C SER A 81 -25.86 -2.79 -18.71
N VAL A 82 -25.24 -1.60 -18.85
CA VAL A 82 -24.84 -1.06 -20.17
C VAL A 82 -23.33 -1.15 -20.49
N ALA A 83 -22.48 -1.61 -19.56
CA ALA A 83 -21.02 -1.64 -19.78
C ALA A 83 -20.43 -3.02 -20.15
N ASN A 84 -21.24 -3.99 -20.55
CA ASN A 84 -20.77 -5.36 -20.87
C ASN A 84 -20.68 -5.60 -22.38
N ASN A 85 -19.80 -4.90 -23.11
CA ASN A 85 -19.59 -5.21 -24.54
C ASN A 85 -18.21 -4.82 -25.11
N PHE A 86 -17.13 -4.85 -24.33
CA PHE A 86 -15.78 -4.75 -24.91
C PHE A 86 -14.82 -5.79 -24.29
N SER A 87 -14.31 -6.67 -25.19
CA SER A 87 -13.17 -7.58 -24.99
C SER A 87 -13.37 -8.83 -24.11
N ASN A 88 -14.42 -9.62 -24.36
CA ASN A 88 -14.66 -10.89 -23.64
C ASN A 88 -14.36 -12.17 -24.46
N GLN A 89 -13.74 -12.10 -25.64
CA GLN A 89 -13.77 -13.25 -26.56
C GLN A 89 -12.65 -14.31 -26.36
N SER A 90 -11.59 -14.04 -25.57
CA SER A 90 -10.46 -14.98 -25.41
C SER A 90 -10.38 -15.72 -24.07
N PHE A 91 -10.97 -15.19 -22.99
CA PHE A 91 -10.86 -15.79 -21.66
C PHE A 91 -12.10 -16.57 -21.22
N GLN A 92 -13.18 -16.59 -22.01
CA GLN A 92 -14.42 -17.30 -21.70
C GLN A 92 -14.27 -18.82 -21.52
N ALA A 93 -13.17 -19.41 -22.00
CA ALA A 93 -12.86 -20.82 -21.81
C ALA A 93 -12.04 -21.12 -20.55
N MET A 94 -11.55 -20.09 -19.83
CA MET A 94 -10.69 -20.23 -18.65
C MET A 94 -11.44 -19.85 -17.37
N SER A 95 -11.08 -20.47 -16.24
CA SER A 95 -11.69 -20.18 -14.93
C SER A 95 -11.20 -18.82 -14.43
N ILE A 96 -11.98 -17.76 -14.67
CA ILE A 96 -11.70 -16.40 -14.17
C ILE A 96 -12.58 -16.08 -12.97
N ARG A 97 -11.94 -15.63 -11.89
CA ARG A 97 -12.61 -15.08 -10.71
C ARG A 97 -12.61 -13.55 -10.74
N ARG A 98 -13.78 -12.92 -10.96
CA ARG A 98 -13.94 -11.46 -10.87
C ARG A 98 -14.05 -11.00 -9.41
N LEU A 99 -13.23 -10.02 -9.02
CA LEU A 99 -13.16 -9.41 -7.70
C LEU A 99 -13.50 -7.92 -7.78
N GLU A 100 -14.76 -7.57 -7.57
CA GLU A 100 -15.23 -6.18 -7.42
C GLU A 100 -15.23 -5.74 -5.95
N ALA A 101 -15.36 -4.43 -5.69
CA ALA A 101 -15.35 -3.87 -4.34
C ALA A 101 -16.42 -4.47 -3.41
N ASN A 102 -17.57 -4.86 -3.96
CA ASN A 102 -18.69 -5.42 -3.19
C ASN A 102 -18.79 -6.96 -3.27
N SER A 103 -17.80 -7.62 -3.88
CA SER A 103 -17.83 -9.09 -3.99
C SER A 103 -17.51 -9.73 -2.63
N LEU A 104 -18.23 -10.83 -2.29
CA LEU A 104 -17.85 -11.71 -1.19
C LEU A 104 -16.49 -12.32 -1.53
N GLN A 105 -15.54 -12.25 -0.59
CA GLN A 105 -14.17 -12.71 -0.78
C GLN A 105 -13.80 -13.70 0.31
N ASN A 106 -13.03 -14.72 -0.04
CA ASN A 106 -12.43 -15.59 0.97
C ASN A 106 -11.13 -14.95 1.54
N ASP A 107 -10.57 -15.56 2.59
CA ASP A 107 -9.38 -15.05 3.26
C ASP A 107 -8.16 -14.96 2.34
N SER A 108 -8.00 -15.92 1.42
CA SER A 108 -6.89 -15.92 0.46
C SER A 108 -7.02 -14.78 -0.56
N GLU A 109 -8.21 -14.62 -1.15
CA GLU A 109 -8.54 -13.51 -2.05
C GLU A 109 -8.29 -12.15 -1.39
N SER A 110 -8.69 -12.00 -0.13
CA SER A 110 -8.52 -10.77 0.63
C SER A 110 -7.04 -10.44 0.85
N ARG A 111 -6.22 -11.42 1.24
CA ARG A 111 -4.77 -11.25 1.40
C ARG A 111 -4.10 -10.88 0.07
N TYR A 112 -4.53 -11.53 -1.01
CA TYR A 112 -4.01 -11.26 -2.34
C TYR A 112 -4.33 -9.84 -2.77
N LEU A 113 -5.59 -9.41 -2.66
CA LEU A 113 -6.01 -8.06 -3.04
C LEU A 113 -5.33 -6.97 -2.21
N ASN A 114 -5.11 -7.20 -0.93
CA ASN A 114 -4.34 -6.27 -0.09
C ASN A 114 -2.88 -6.14 -0.55
N SER A 115 -2.26 -7.26 -0.93
CA SER A 115 -0.89 -7.26 -1.43
C SER A 115 -0.78 -6.58 -2.81
N TRP A 116 -1.74 -6.85 -3.69
CA TRP A 116 -1.89 -6.19 -4.98
C TRP A 116 -2.06 -4.68 -4.82
N GLN A 117 -3.00 -4.26 -3.96
CA GLN A 117 -3.27 -2.85 -3.68
C GLN A 117 -2.02 -2.14 -3.18
N ARG A 118 -1.35 -2.70 -2.15
CA ARG A 118 -0.12 -2.08 -1.59
C ARG A 118 0.95 -1.91 -2.65
N LYS A 119 1.12 -2.89 -3.55
CA LYS A 119 2.12 -2.81 -4.63
C LYS A 119 1.75 -1.70 -5.62
N VAL A 120 0.50 -1.67 -6.05
CA VAL A 120 -0.03 -0.63 -6.94
C VAL A 120 0.12 0.76 -6.34
N GLU A 121 -0.24 0.94 -5.06
CA GLU A 121 -0.08 2.22 -4.36
C GLU A 121 1.38 2.64 -4.24
N THR A 122 2.29 1.68 -3.98
CA THR A 122 3.73 1.95 -3.89
C THR A 122 4.28 2.45 -5.22
N ILE A 123 3.98 1.75 -6.33
CA ILE A 123 4.39 2.18 -7.66
C ILE A 123 3.70 3.49 -8.05
N GLY A 124 2.40 3.60 -7.77
CA GLY A 124 1.60 4.79 -8.01
C GLY A 124 2.20 6.03 -7.36
N PHE A 125 2.66 5.92 -6.12
CA PHE A 125 3.35 7.02 -5.43
C PHE A 125 4.59 7.52 -6.20
N TYR A 126 5.44 6.61 -6.68
CA TYR A 126 6.65 7.01 -7.42
C TYR A 126 6.33 7.61 -8.79
N GLU A 127 5.34 7.07 -9.49
CA GLU A 127 4.92 7.58 -10.80
C GLU A 127 4.21 8.93 -10.70
N THR A 128 3.38 9.15 -9.67
CA THR A 128 2.64 10.40 -9.47
C THR A 128 3.53 11.54 -8.99
N ASN A 129 4.63 11.27 -8.29
CA ASN A 129 5.58 12.29 -7.84
C ASN A 129 6.22 13.11 -8.98
N ARG A 130 6.12 12.62 -10.23
CA ARG A 130 6.66 13.27 -11.42
C ARG A 130 5.62 14.08 -12.19
N ILE A 131 4.36 14.05 -11.74
CA ILE A 131 3.20 14.59 -12.44
C ILE A 131 2.47 15.54 -11.48
N SER A 132 1.94 16.64 -12.02
CA SER A 132 1.08 17.55 -11.26
C SER A 132 -0.35 17.41 -11.77
N PHE A 133 -1.30 17.16 -10.87
CA PHE A 133 -2.71 17.09 -11.24
C PHE A 133 -3.35 18.48 -11.11
N GLU A 134 -4.11 18.89 -12.12
CA GLU A 134 -4.82 20.18 -12.08
C GLU A 134 -6.08 20.13 -11.21
N GLN A 135 -6.66 18.94 -11.05
CA GLN A 135 -7.87 18.67 -10.29
C GLN A 135 -7.90 17.21 -9.83
N ASP A 136 -8.69 16.96 -8.78
CA ASP A 136 -9.02 15.60 -8.37
C ASP A 136 -9.73 14.86 -9.50
N SER A 137 -9.35 13.61 -9.71
CA SER A 137 -9.80 12.79 -10.83
C SER A 137 -9.98 11.34 -10.41
N MET A 138 -10.91 10.64 -11.04
CA MET A 138 -11.17 9.23 -10.78
C MET A 138 -11.21 8.45 -12.11
N THR A 139 -10.56 7.29 -12.16
CA THR A 139 -10.64 6.35 -13.28
C THR A 139 -11.03 4.97 -12.77
N ARG A 140 -11.79 4.20 -13.55
CA ARG A 140 -12.12 2.80 -13.21
C ARG A 140 -11.30 1.89 -14.10
N ILE A 141 -10.52 1.00 -13.49
CA ILE A 141 -9.65 0.07 -14.20
C ILE A 141 -10.12 -1.38 -14.05
N LYS A 142 -9.75 -2.20 -15.02
CA LYS A 142 -9.80 -3.66 -15.00
C LYS A 142 -8.39 -4.19 -15.19
N ALA A 143 -7.95 -5.13 -14.34
CA ALA A 143 -6.71 -5.87 -14.50
C ALA A 143 -7.00 -7.37 -14.46
N ILE A 144 -6.46 -8.13 -15.41
CA ILE A 144 -6.51 -9.60 -15.44
C ILE A 144 -5.11 -10.12 -15.11
N ILE A 145 -5.01 -10.95 -14.09
CA ILE A 145 -3.74 -11.50 -13.59
C ILE A 145 -3.82 -13.02 -13.58
N ASN A 146 -2.78 -13.71 -14.06
CA ASN A 146 -2.69 -15.17 -14.04
C ASN A 146 -2.20 -15.69 -12.68
N ALA A 147 -2.25 -17.02 -12.52
CA ALA A 147 -1.81 -17.73 -11.33
C ALA A 147 -0.33 -17.46 -10.95
N GLU A 148 0.51 -17.17 -11.93
CA GLU A 148 1.93 -16.85 -11.75
C GLU A 148 2.15 -15.39 -11.29
N GLY A 149 1.08 -14.58 -11.24
CA GLY A 149 1.11 -13.18 -10.84
C GLY A 149 1.37 -12.20 -11.99
N GLU A 150 1.47 -12.67 -13.23
CA GLU A 150 1.70 -11.81 -14.38
C GLU A 150 0.42 -11.06 -14.79
N LEU A 151 0.57 -9.76 -15.08
CA LEU A 151 -0.50 -8.97 -15.69
C LEU A 151 -0.72 -9.42 -17.15
N VAL A 152 -1.86 -10.04 -17.40
CA VAL A 152 -2.24 -10.58 -18.71
C VAL A 152 -2.95 -9.53 -19.56
N ASP A 153 -3.83 -8.75 -18.93
CA ASP A 153 -4.59 -7.69 -19.60
C ASP A 153 -4.90 -6.54 -18.63
N ALA A 154 -5.01 -5.33 -19.17
CA ALA A 154 -5.37 -4.13 -18.42
C ALA A 154 -6.18 -3.18 -19.29
N GLN A 155 -7.30 -2.68 -18.76
CA GLN A 155 -8.21 -1.81 -19.50
C GLN A 155 -8.78 -0.70 -18.61
N ILE A 156 -8.95 0.49 -19.18
CA ILE A 156 -9.75 1.57 -18.59
C ILE A 156 -11.22 1.27 -18.89
N LEU A 157 -12.03 1.03 -17.85
CA LEU A 157 -13.48 0.84 -17.96
C LEU A 157 -14.23 2.18 -17.90
N GLN A 158 -13.70 3.14 -17.15
CA GLN A 158 -14.23 4.50 -17.07
C GLN A 158 -13.07 5.48 -17.06
N SER A 159 -12.97 6.30 -18.09
CA SER A 159 -11.95 7.33 -18.23
C SER A 159 -12.11 8.41 -17.15
N SER A 160 -10.97 8.95 -16.70
CA SER A 160 -10.92 10.16 -15.86
C SER A 160 -11.27 11.45 -16.60
N GLY A 161 -11.34 11.41 -17.93
CA GLY A 161 -11.42 12.60 -18.79
C GLY A 161 -10.07 13.23 -19.10
N SER A 162 -8.96 12.67 -18.61
CA SER A 162 -7.58 13.06 -18.93
C SER A 162 -6.79 11.86 -19.43
N ASP A 163 -6.31 11.95 -20.68
CA ASP A 163 -5.46 10.91 -21.26
C ASP A 163 -4.15 10.71 -20.46
N GLU A 164 -3.63 11.77 -19.83
CA GLU A 164 -2.42 11.68 -18.99
C GLU A 164 -2.67 10.80 -17.76
N ILE A 165 -3.81 10.97 -17.10
CA ILE A 165 -4.18 10.21 -15.89
C ILE A 165 -4.53 8.76 -16.25
N ASP A 166 -5.25 8.54 -17.35
CA ASP A 166 -5.60 7.19 -17.78
C ASP A 166 -4.36 6.41 -18.22
N ASN A 167 -3.42 7.04 -18.93
CA ASN A 167 -2.14 6.42 -19.28
C ASN A 167 -1.27 6.17 -18.06
N LEU A 168 -1.24 7.09 -17.09
CA LEU A 168 -0.56 6.91 -15.82
C LEU A 168 -1.10 5.67 -15.08
N ALA A 169 -2.42 5.51 -15.00
CA ALA A 169 -3.04 4.35 -14.35
C ALA A 169 -2.62 3.03 -15.02
N MET A 170 -2.59 2.99 -16.36
CA MET A 170 -2.14 1.82 -17.11
C MET A 170 -0.63 1.55 -16.91
N ASN A 171 0.20 2.59 -16.84
CA ASN A 171 1.63 2.44 -16.59
C ASN A 171 1.92 1.91 -15.18
N ILE A 172 1.20 2.38 -14.16
CA ILE A 172 1.33 1.87 -12.79
C ILE A 172 1.06 0.36 -12.74
N LEU A 173 0.01 -0.13 -13.42
CA LEU A 173 -0.26 -1.58 -13.48
C LEU A 173 0.88 -2.35 -14.15
N LYS A 174 1.41 -1.83 -15.25
CA LYS A 174 2.50 -2.47 -16.00
C LYS A 174 3.79 -2.54 -15.16
N GLU A 175 4.17 -1.43 -14.52
CA GLU A 175 5.36 -1.35 -13.66
C GLU A 175 5.17 -2.14 -12.34
N ALA A 176 3.93 -2.28 -11.86
CA ALA A 176 3.62 -3.13 -10.72
C ALA A 176 3.63 -4.62 -11.06
N SER A 177 3.59 -5.02 -12.34
CA SER A 177 3.73 -6.43 -12.76
C SER A 177 5.19 -6.89 -12.63
N PRO A 178 5.48 -8.14 -12.24
CA PRO A 178 4.53 -9.18 -11.83
C PRO A 178 4.10 -9.04 -10.37
N PHE A 179 2.86 -9.40 -10.06
CA PHE A 179 2.30 -9.49 -8.71
C PHE A 179 2.72 -10.78 -8.00
N LEU A 180 2.22 -11.00 -6.78
CA LEU A 180 2.44 -12.28 -6.09
C LEU A 180 1.77 -13.41 -6.89
N PRO A 181 2.36 -14.61 -6.93
CA PRO A 181 1.66 -15.77 -7.43
C PRO A 181 0.50 -16.15 -6.50
N PHE A 182 -0.47 -16.90 -7.02
CA PHE A 182 -1.61 -17.41 -6.27
C PHE A 182 -1.16 -18.44 -5.23
N ASP A 183 -1.83 -18.46 -4.08
CA ASP A 183 -1.61 -19.52 -3.09
C ASP A 183 -2.37 -20.80 -3.46
N ASP A 184 -2.06 -21.91 -2.77
CA ASP A 184 -2.63 -23.22 -3.06
C ASP A 184 -4.16 -23.22 -3.10
N GLN A 185 -4.78 -22.40 -2.24
CA GLN A 185 -6.24 -22.28 -2.20
C GLN A 185 -6.74 -21.64 -3.50
N MET A 186 -6.18 -20.51 -3.92
CA MET A 186 -6.54 -19.84 -5.17
C MET A 186 -6.30 -20.72 -6.40
N LEU A 187 -5.12 -21.36 -6.47
CA LEU A 187 -4.73 -22.28 -7.56
C LEU A 187 -5.72 -23.43 -7.75
N SER A 188 -6.34 -23.90 -6.67
CA SER A 188 -7.34 -24.98 -6.73
C SER A 188 -8.69 -24.54 -7.33
N MET A 189 -8.95 -23.23 -7.42
CA MET A 189 -10.25 -22.67 -7.79
C MET A 189 -10.23 -22.00 -9.17
N TYR A 190 -9.14 -21.33 -9.53
CA TYR A 190 -9.06 -20.53 -10.75
C TYR A 190 -7.63 -20.28 -11.21
N GLU A 191 -7.49 -20.02 -12.50
CA GLU A 191 -6.22 -19.75 -13.17
C GLU A 191 -5.99 -18.24 -13.35
N PHE A 192 -7.06 -17.45 -13.30
CA PHE A 192 -7.03 -16.00 -13.47
C PHE A 192 -7.93 -15.31 -12.47
N ILE A 193 -7.53 -14.11 -12.07
CA ILE A 193 -8.41 -13.16 -11.39
C ILE A 193 -8.59 -11.92 -12.24
N GLU A 194 -9.78 -11.35 -12.17
CA GLU A 194 -10.09 -10.05 -12.74
C GLU A 194 -10.39 -9.07 -11.61
N ILE A 195 -9.54 -8.05 -11.47
CA ILE A 195 -9.67 -7.02 -10.44
C ILE A 195 -10.24 -5.76 -11.09
N VAL A 196 -11.39 -5.30 -10.60
CA VAL A 196 -12.01 -4.05 -11.04
C VAL A 196 -12.05 -3.06 -9.89
N ARG A 197 -11.40 -1.89 -10.06
CA ARG A 197 -11.27 -0.89 -9.00
C ARG A 197 -11.32 0.54 -9.51
N ASP A 198 -11.86 1.41 -8.67
CA ASP A 198 -11.82 2.86 -8.83
C ASP A 198 -10.54 3.40 -8.23
N TRP A 199 -9.86 4.24 -9.00
CA TRP A 199 -8.57 4.83 -8.69
C TRP A 199 -8.75 6.34 -8.61
N ASN A 200 -8.44 6.90 -7.45
CA ASN A 200 -8.57 8.33 -7.19
C ASN A 200 -7.18 8.98 -7.23
N PHE A 201 -7.05 10.04 -7.99
CA PHE A 201 -5.87 10.89 -8.07
C PHE A 201 -6.24 12.26 -7.52
N TYR A 202 -5.51 12.73 -6.52
CA TYR A 202 -5.79 14.02 -5.90
C TYR A 202 -4.66 15.02 -6.18
N LYS A 203 -5.02 16.29 -6.24
CA LYS A 203 -4.12 17.42 -6.51
C LYS A 203 -3.09 17.70 -5.41
#